data_AF-A0AAW0A276-F1
#
_entry.id   AF-A0AAW0A276-F1
#
_cell.length_a   1.000
_cell.length_b   1.000
_cell.length_c   1.000
_cell.angle_alpha   90.00
_cell.angle_beta   90.00
_cell.angle_gamma   90.00
#
_symmetry.space_group_name_H-M   'P 1'
#
loop_
_entity.id
_entity.type
_entity.pdbx_description
1 polymer ?
#
loop_
_entity_poly.entity_id
_entity_poly.type
_entity_poly.pdbx_seq_one_letter_code
_entity_poly.pdbx_strand_id
1 'polypeptide(L)'
;MAFVVTVDEATTTYDLRVIRYFYLAAFVLPAYDILLTMDLEVRYIWKVWQSRTAVWYLFLRYSSLAVRIMTLVTFYFAAFEPAVCRMHLYEIHSLRDSV
;
A
#
# COMPACT_ATOMS: atom_id res chain seq x y z
N MET A 1 12.62 19.37 30.54
CA MET A 1 13.01 19.89 29.21
C MET A 1 11.82 19.70 28.29
N ALA A 2 11.21 20.78 27.81
CA ALA A 2 10.09 20.70 26.86
C ALA A 2 10.63 20.30 25.49
N PHE A 3 10.22 19.14 24.98
CA PHE A 3 10.54 18.71 23.62
C PHE A 3 9.62 19.47 22.67
N VAL A 4 10.14 20.52 22.04
CA VAL A 4 9.44 21.26 20.98
C VAL A 4 9.51 20.38 19.74
N VAL A 5 8.45 19.59 19.50
CA VAL A 5 8.22 18.97 18.20
C VAL A 5 8.10 20.11 17.20
N THR A 6 9.06 20.19 16.27
CA THR A 6 9.01 21.20 15.22
C THR A 6 7.81 20.92 14.31
N VAL A 7 7.10 21.97 13.89
CA VAL A 7 5.89 21.84 13.07
C VAL A 7 6.17 21.02 11.79
N ASP A 8 7.39 21.10 11.26
CA ASP A 8 7.82 20.33 10.08
C ASP A 8 7.86 18.80 10.29
N GLU A 9 8.27 18.32 11.47
CA GLU A 9 8.30 16.87 11.79
C GLU A 9 6.91 16.29 12.02
N ALA A 10 6.01 17.06 12.66
CA ALA A 10 4.63 16.66 12.81
C ALA A 10 3.95 16.54 11.44
N THR A 11 4.12 17.55 10.58
CA THR A 11 3.50 17.62 9.24
C THR A 11 3.94 16.45 8.37
N THR A 12 5.25 16.18 8.31
CA THR A 12 5.79 15.03 7.55
C THR A 12 5.27 13.68 8.01
N THR A 13 5.04 13.50 9.31
CA THR A 13 4.50 12.23 9.86
C THR A 13 3.03 12.02 9.47
N TYR A 14 2.21 13.08 9.49
CA TYR A 14 0.82 13.03 9.03
C TYR A 14 0.75 12.75 7.53
N ASP A 15 1.58 13.41 6.74
CA ASP A 15 1.65 13.22 5.29
C ASP A 15 2.00 11.77 4.93
N LEU A 16 2.97 11.16 5.63
CA LEU A 16 3.33 9.75 5.43
C LEU A 16 2.18 8.79 5.73
N ARG A 17 1.39 9.03 6.79
CA ARG A 17 0.22 8.20 7.12
C ARG A 17 -0.86 8.33 6.05
N VAL A 18 -1.16 9.55 5.61
CA VAL A 18 -2.15 9.83 4.57
C VAL A 18 -1.74 9.15 3.25
N ILE A 19 -0.48 9.29 2.85
CA ILE A 19 0.08 8.64 1.66
C ILE A 19 -0.08 7.11 1.74
N ARG A 20 0.14 6.48 2.91
CA ARG A 20 -0.06 5.03 3.09
C ARG A 20 -1.51 4.60 2.88
N TYR A 21 -2.47 5.35 3.41
CA TYR A 21 -3.89 5.07 3.18
C TYR A 21 -4.26 5.23 1.70
N PHE A 22 -3.70 6.23 1.01
CA PHE A 22 -3.88 6.38 -0.42
C PHE A 22 -3.30 5.21 -1.22
N TYR A 23 -2.09 4.73 -0.89
CA TYR A 23 -1.52 3.54 -1.53
C TYR A 23 -2.37 2.29 -1.29
N LEU A 24 -2.87 2.11 -0.07
CA LEU A 24 -3.72 0.98 0.27
C LEU A 24 -5.07 1.07 -0.48
N ALA A 25 -5.70 2.23 -0.55
CA ALA A 25 -6.91 2.46 -1.33
C ALA A 25 -6.67 2.23 -2.84
N ALA A 26 -5.54 2.73 -3.37
CA ALA A 26 -5.12 2.53 -4.75
C ALA A 26 -4.79 1.07 -5.09
N PHE A 27 -4.55 0.22 -4.09
CA PHE A 27 -4.43 -1.23 -4.25
C PHE A 27 -5.78 -1.94 -4.14
N VAL A 28 -6.59 -1.61 -3.13
CA VAL A 28 -7.84 -2.31 -2.83
C VAL A 28 -8.88 -2.14 -3.92
N LEU A 29 -9.09 -0.90 -4.41
CA LEU A 29 -10.07 -0.62 -5.47
C LEU A 29 -9.87 -1.49 -6.75
N PRO A 30 -8.67 -1.53 -7.35
CA PRO A 30 -8.42 -2.34 -8.54
C PRO A 30 -8.36 -3.84 -8.25
N ALA A 31 -7.87 -4.25 -7.07
CA ALA A 31 -7.92 -5.67 -6.68
C ALA A 31 -9.37 -6.15 -6.58
N TYR A 32 -10.25 -5.32 -6.01
CA TYR A 32 -11.68 -5.59 -5.93
C TYR A 32 -12.33 -5.66 -7.31
N ASP A 33 -12.01 -4.73 -8.22
CA ASP A 33 -12.49 -4.75 -9.60
C ASP A 33 -12.07 -6.04 -10.36
N ILE A 34 -10.84 -6.50 -10.13
CA ILE A 34 -10.35 -7.76 -10.70
C ILE A 34 -11.15 -8.94 -10.17
N LEU A 35 -11.37 -9.03 -8.86
CA LEU A 35 -12.17 -10.10 -8.26
C LEU A 35 -13.60 -10.11 -8.79
N LEU A 36 -14.22 -8.94 -8.95
CA LEU A 36 -15.60 -8.81 -9.43
C LEU A 36 -15.75 -9.26 -10.89
N THR A 37 -14.72 -9.02 -11.71
CA THR A 37 -14.74 -9.34 -13.14
C THR A 37 -14.15 -10.70 -13.47
N MET A 38 -13.52 -11.38 -12.51
CA MET A 38 -12.83 -12.66 -12.70
C MET A 38 -13.74 -13.75 -13.27
N ASP A 39 -14.98 -13.88 -12.78
CA ASP A 39 -15.92 -14.89 -13.29
C ASP A 39 -16.28 -14.69 -14.77
N LEU A 40 -16.42 -13.42 -15.17
CA LEU A 40 -16.67 -13.04 -16.57
C LEU A 40 -15.41 -13.30 -17.42
N GLU A 41 -14.23 -12.94 -16.92
CA GLU A 41 -12.97 -13.22 -17.61
C GLU A 41 -12.77 -14.72 -17.84
N VAL A 42 -13.01 -15.54 -16.81
CA VAL A 42 -12.85 -16.99 -16.92
C VAL A 42 -13.83 -17.56 -17.95
N ARG A 43 -15.08 -17.07 -17.95
CA ARG A 43 -16.11 -17.54 -18.87
C ARG A 43 -15.84 -17.13 -20.33
N TYR A 44 -15.43 -15.89 -20.57
CA TYR A 44 -15.39 -15.31 -21.92
C TYR A 44 -13.99 -15.19 -22.52
N ILE A 45 -12.95 -15.08 -21.70
CA ILE A 45 -11.57 -14.85 -22.14
C ILE A 45 -10.76 -16.14 -22.01
N TRP A 46 -10.79 -16.78 -20.83
CA TRP A 46 -9.96 -17.96 -20.55
C TRP A 46 -10.48 -19.26 -21.16
N LYS A 47 -11.75 -19.33 -21.57
CA LYS A 47 -12.27 -20.49 -22.31
C LYS A 47 -12.13 -20.34 -23.81
N VAL A 48 -11.98 -19.11 -24.29
CA VAL A 48 -11.98 -18.76 -25.72
C VAL A 48 -10.63 -18.18 -26.09
N TRP A 49 -9.54 -18.92 -25.83
CA TRP A 49 -8.12 -18.57 -26.12
C TRP A 49 -7.79 -18.34 -27.62
N GLN A 50 -8.72 -17.81 -28.39
CA GLN A 50 -8.62 -17.66 -29.84
C GLN A 50 -8.06 -16.30 -30.27
N SER A 51 -8.11 -15.27 -29.42
CA SER A 51 -7.64 -13.93 -29.80
C SER A 51 -6.31 -13.54 -29.15
N ARG A 52 -5.37 -13.07 -29.98
CA ARG A 52 -4.12 -12.44 -29.50
C ARG A 52 -4.38 -11.23 -28.61
N THR A 53 -5.47 -10.50 -28.85
CA THR A 53 -5.85 -9.34 -28.02
C THR A 53 -6.27 -9.75 -26.61
N ALA A 54 -6.92 -10.92 -26.45
CA ALA A 54 -7.29 -11.47 -25.16
C ALA A 54 -6.06 -11.83 -24.32
N VAL A 55 -5.07 -12.49 -24.94
CA VAL A 55 -3.81 -12.83 -24.27
C VAL A 55 -3.04 -11.58 -23.85
N TRP A 56 -2.96 -10.58 -24.73
CA TRP A 56 -2.31 -9.30 -24.41
C TRP A 56 -3.01 -8.55 -23.28
N TYR A 57 -4.34 -8.52 -23.29
CA TYR A 57 -5.15 -7.94 -22.23
C TYR A 57 -4.87 -8.60 -20.87
N LEU A 58 -4.89 -9.94 -20.81
CA LEU A 58 -4.58 -10.68 -19.59
C LEU A 58 -3.15 -10.38 -19.12
N PHE A 59 -2.17 -10.39 -20.02
CA PHE A 59 -0.78 -10.09 -19.67
C PHE A 59 -0.63 -8.71 -19.04
N LEU A 60 -1.22 -7.67 -19.65
CA LEU A 60 -1.18 -6.31 -19.09
C LEU A 60 -1.90 -6.22 -17.75
N ARG A 61 -3.05 -6.89 -17.59
CA ARG A 61 -3.84 -6.84 -16.36
C ARG A 61 -3.10 -7.48 -15.19
N TYR A 62 -2.59 -8.70 -15.37
CA TYR A 62 -1.89 -9.44 -14.30
C TYR A 62 -0.49 -8.89 -14.03
N SER A 63 0.23 -8.36 -15.03
CA SER A 63 1.50 -7.66 -14.79
C SER A 63 1.28 -6.36 -14.00
N SER A 64 0.23 -5.59 -14.30
CA SER A 64 -0.13 -4.41 -13.50
C SER A 64 -0.46 -4.78 -12.05
N LEU A 65 -1.21 -5.88 -11.83
CA LEU A 65 -1.48 -6.39 -10.49
C LEU A 65 -0.18 -6.77 -9.76
N ALA A 66 0.73 -7.49 -10.42
CA ALA A 66 2.01 -7.90 -9.83
C ALA A 66 2.87 -6.70 -9.41
N VAL A 67 2.96 -5.66 -10.26
CA VAL A 67 3.67 -4.42 -9.92
C VAL A 67 3.03 -3.75 -8.71
N ARG A 68 1.69 -3.68 -8.64
CA ARG A 68 0.99 -3.09 -7.49
C ARG A 68 1.23 -3.86 -6.19
N ILE A 69 1.26 -5.20 -6.24
CA ILE A 69 1.61 -6.05 -5.10
C ILE A 69 3.04 -5.75 -4.65
N MET A 70 3.99 -5.69 -5.58
CA MET A 70 5.39 -5.35 -5.27
C MET A 70 5.50 -3.98 -4.60
N THR A 71 4.80 -2.96 -5.11
CA THR A 71 4.78 -1.63 -4.50
C THR A 71 4.13 -1.63 -3.12
N LEU A 72 3.08 -2.43 -2.90
CA LEU A 72 2.47 -2.57 -1.58
C LEU A 72 3.50 -3.17 -0.61
N VAL A 73 4.21 -4.22 -1.00
CA VAL A 73 5.23 -4.86 -0.17
C VAL A 73 6.37 -3.88 0.17
N THR A 74 6.90 -3.15 -0.81
CA THR A 74 8.02 -2.23 -0.57
C THR A 74 7.62 -1.01 0.26
N PHE A 75 6.50 -0.36 -0.06
CA PHE A 75 6.11 0.89 0.60
C PHE A 75 5.32 0.69 1.89
N TYR A 76 4.53 -0.37 1.99
CA TYR A 76 3.73 -0.65 3.19
C TYR A 76 4.48 -1.49 4.22
N PHE A 77 5.16 -2.56 3.79
CA PHE A 77 5.83 -3.49 4.70
C PHE A 77 7.33 -3.20 4.90
N ALA A 78 8.07 -2.84 3.85
CA ALA A 78 9.52 -2.64 3.97
C ALA A 78 9.91 -1.25 4.52
N ALA A 79 9.02 -0.26 4.49
CA ALA A 79 9.26 1.09 5.04
C ALA A 79 9.21 1.18 6.58
N PHE A 80 9.30 0.05 7.30
CA PHE A 80 9.59 0.02 8.72
C PHE A 80 11.10 0.17 8.95
N GLU A 81 11.64 1.35 8.66
CA GLU A 81 12.91 1.72 9.25
C GLU A 81 12.74 1.77 10.78
N PRO A 82 13.63 1.13 11.56
CA PRO A 82 13.59 1.10 13.03
C PRO A 82 13.76 2.49 13.68
N ALA A 83 13.91 3.55 12.89
CA ALA A 83 13.96 4.93 13.34
C ALA A 83 12.59 5.44 13.84
N VAL A 84 11.50 5.15 13.11
CA VAL A 84 10.14 5.58 13.49
C VAL A 84 9.64 4.81 14.71
N CYS A 85 9.99 3.53 14.82
CA CYS A 85 9.66 2.71 16.00
C CYS A 85 10.42 3.19 17.26
N ARG A 86 11.66 3.68 17.10
CA ARG A 86 12.43 4.25 18.21
C ARG A 86 11.83 5.56 18.72
N MET A 87 11.37 6.46 17.85
CA MET A 87 10.72 7.70 18.29
C MET A 87 9.47 7.43 19.15
N HIS A 88 8.59 6.52 18.74
CA HIS A 88 7.40 6.19 19.54
C HIS A 88 7.72 5.46 20.86
N LEU A 89 8.80 4.66 20.91
CA LEU A 89 9.25 4.04 22.16
C LEU A 89 9.75 5.08 23.17
N TYR A 90 10.47 6.11 22.72
CA TYR A 90 10.91 7.20 23.59
C TYR A 90 9.74 8.03 24.12
N GLU A 91 8.71 8.26 23.31
CA GLU A 91 7.50 8.99 23.71
C GLU A 91 6.72 8.25 24.81
N ILE A 92 6.57 6.93 24.67
CA ILE A 92 5.91 6.08 25.68
C ILE A 92 6.74 6.00 26.97
N HIS A 93 8.07 5.95 26.87
CA HIS A 93 8.94 5.92 28.04
C HIS A 93 8.94 7.25 28.80
N SER A 94 8.99 8.38 28.07
CA SER A 94 8.91 9.71 28.68
C SER A 94 7.58 9.98 29.37
N LEU A 95 6.46 9.46 28.86
CA LEU A 95 5.15 9.56 29.49
C LEU A 95 5.02 8.65 30.73
N ARG A 96 5.74 7.52 30.76
CA ARG A 96 5.83 6.66 31.95
C ARG A 96 6.66 7.31 33.06
N ASP A 97 7.72 8.02 32.71
CA ASP A 97 8.63 8.64 33.69
C ASP A 97 8.10 9.99 34.23
N SER A 98 6.92 10.43 33.77
CA SER A 98 6.24 11.66 34.20
C SER A 98 4.95 11.44 35.00
N VAL A 99 4.65 10.18 35.35
CA VAL A 99 3.60 9.76 36.31
C VAL A 99 4.28 9.17 37.53
#